data_AF-A0A0F3MBA1-F1
#
_entry.id   AF-A0A0F3MBA1-F1
#
_cell.length_a   1.000
_cell.length_b   1.000
_cell.length_c   1.000
_cell.angle_alpha   90.00
_cell.angle_beta   90.00
_cell.angle_gamma   90.00
#
_symmetry.space_group_name_H-M   'P 1'
#
loop_
_entity.id
_entity.type
_entity.pdbx_description
1 polymer ?
#
loop_
_entity_poly.entity_id
_entity_poly.type
_entity_poly.pdbx_seq_one_letter_code
_entity_poly.pdbx_strand_id
1 'polypeptide(L)'
;MLWQKVILGLVLGVITGIAFPEYVDYIKPIGDIFLRLIKMIIAPLIFFSLVSGIVSVNNSDSLGRLGIKATIAFTLTTLFAVLFGIGIAIILKPGVGITIDLPVNHTNLERAKFDVVNFLINIVPDNALGAIVYSNILQVVFLAIFTGITLNKMSNSSTLRQLFSIISKMIMKMISLIILLAPYGAFALTAWVVGNHGIGILFGLSKLMFAIVLAMIMQYLIFGVLIMVFCRISPLPFYRKSIEYQILALSTSSSKASLVTTMDVCKNKLGVSSATTNFILPLGASINMDGFAINLALTTIFFAQLFGVTLQLHDYFVIILMVTIGTIGGAGIPGASLIMLPMVLSAVNLPIEGVAILVGIDRILDMLRTVINITGDATITLIIDQSEGTFDEETYYS
;
A
#
# COMPACT_ATOMS: atom_id res chain seq x y z
N MET A 1 -10.40 -20.69 -4.82
CA MET A 1 -9.29 -19.70 -4.69
C MET A 1 -9.37 -19.00 -3.33
N LEU A 2 -8.26 -18.48 -2.78
CA LEU A 2 -8.25 -17.85 -1.45
C LEU A 2 -9.24 -16.69 -1.33
N TRP A 3 -9.37 -15.87 -2.37
CA TRP A 3 -10.30 -14.72 -2.37
C TRP A 3 -11.75 -15.13 -2.15
N GLN A 4 -12.20 -16.26 -2.72
CA GLN A 4 -13.54 -16.81 -2.52
C GLN A 4 -13.77 -17.20 -1.05
N LYS A 5 -12.74 -17.76 -0.41
CA LYS A 5 -12.81 -18.13 1.02
C LYS A 5 -12.93 -16.89 1.91
N VAL A 6 -12.21 -15.82 1.58
CA VAL A 6 -12.31 -14.55 2.32
C VAL A 6 -13.71 -13.95 2.15
N ILE A 7 -14.22 -13.84 0.92
CA ILE A 7 -15.59 -13.33 0.67
C ILE A 7 -16.63 -14.18 1.39
N LEU A 8 -16.50 -15.51 1.34
CA LEU A 8 -17.38 -16.41 2.09
C LEU A 8 -17.29 -16.15 3.59
N GLY A 9 -16.08 -16.02 4.14
CA GLY A 9 -15.86 -15.67 5.54
C GLY A 9 -16.54 -14.36 5.94
N LEU A 10 -16.55 -13.36 5.06
CA LEU A 10 -17.25 -12.09 5.32
C LEU A 10 -18.75 -12.21 5.28
N VAL A 11 -19.29 -12.86 4.25
CA VAL A 11 -20.74 -13.05 4.13
C VAL A 11 -21.23 -13.84 5.35
N LEU A 12 -20.54 -14.91 5.72
CA LEU A 12 -20.83 -15.67 6.93
C LEU A 12 -20.67 -14.80 8.18
N GLY A 13 -19.64 -13.97 8.25
CA GLY A 13 -19.41 -13.07 9.39
C GLY A 13 -20.54 -12.06 9.57
N VAL A 14 -21.00 -11.43 8.49
CA VAL A 14 -22.17 -10.54 8.50
C VAL A 14 -23.42 -11.29 8.95
N ILE A 15 -23.68 -12.47 8.40
CA ILE A 15 -24.84 -13.29 8.78
C ILE A 15 -24.78 -13.64 10.27
N THR A 16 -23.62 -14.11 10.76
CA THR A 16 -23.43 -14.46 12.18
C THR A 16 -23.57 -13.24 13.08
N GLY A 17 -23.01 -12.09 12.71
CA GLY A 17 -23.12 -10.86 13.49
C GLY A 17 -24.57 -10.37 13.61
N ILE A 18 -25.39 -10.52 12.57
CA ILE A 18 -26.81 -10.13 12.60
C ILE A 18 -27.65 -11.17 13.36
N ALA A 19 -27.44 -12.45 13.09
CA ALA A 19 -28.29 -13.52 13.62
C ALA A 19 -27.95 -13.93 15.06
N PHE A 20 -26.69 -13.78 15.47
CA PHE A 20 -26.16 -14.28 16.75
C PHE A 20 -25.25 -13.26 17.44
N PRO A 21 -25.70 -12.00 17.66
CA PRO A 21 -24.86 -10.93 18.23
C PRO A 21 -24.30 -11.27 19.62
N GLU A 22 -25.04 -12.03 20.43
CA GLU A 22 -24.63 -12.44 21.79
C GLU A 22 -23.41 -13.39 21.83
N TYR A 23 -23.09 -14.05 20.71
CA TYR A 23 -21.99 -15.01 20.64
C TYR A 23 -20.70 -14.43 20.04
N VAL A 24 -20.74 -13.20 19.53
CA VAL A 24 -19.63 -12.67 18.71
C VAL A 24 -18.37 -12.41 19.52
N ASP A 25 -18.48 -12.14 20.82
CA ASP A 25 -17.33 -11.98 21.73
C ASP A 25 -16.56 -13.30 21.94
N TYR A 26 -17.22 -14.46 21.84
CA TYR A 26 -16.54 -15.76 21.89
C TYR A 26 -15.76 -16.07 20.61
N ILE A 27 -16.17 -15.48 19.48
CA ILE A 27 -15.53 -15.66 18.17
C ILE A 27 -14.36 -14.69 18.00
N LYS A 28 -14.44 -13.49 18.61
CA LYS A 28 -13.44 -12.42 18.53
C LYS A 28 -11.98 -12.87 18.74
N PRO A 29 -11.63 -13.78 19.67
CA PRO A 29 -10.24 -14.20 19.87
C PRO A 29 -9.56 -14.74 18.60
N ILE A 30 -10.31 -15.37 17.68
CA ILE A 30 -9.78 -15.84 16.39
C ILE A 30 -9.28 -14.65 15.56
N GLY A 31 -10.07 -13.57 15.53
CA GLY A 31 -9.70 -12.31 14.90
C GLY A 31 -8.53 -11.62 15.59
N ASP A 32 -8.50 -11.60 16.92
CA ASP A 32 -7.43 -10.99 17.69
C ASP A 32 -6.08 -11.71 17.47
N ILE A 33 -6.07 -13.05 17.37
CA ILE A 33 -4.89 -13.83 17.01
C ILE A 33 -4.41 -13.44 15.61
N PHE A 34 -5.32 -13.34 14.64
CA PHE A 34 -4.99 -12.93 13.27
C PHE A 34 -4.34 -11.54 13.24
N LEU A 35 -4.90 -10.56 13.96
CA LEU A 35 -4.33 -9.22 14.06
C LEU A 35 -2.97 -9.20 14.76
N ARG A 36 -2.77 -10.02 15.81
CA ARG A 36 -1.48 -10.14 16.50
C ARG A 36 -0.40 -10.73 15.59
N LEU A 37 -0.74 -11.74 14.79
CA LEU A 37 0.16 -12.31 13.79
C LEU A 37 0.60 -11.28 12.76
N ILE A 38 -0.32 -10.42 12.30
CA ILE A 38 0.02 -9.29 11.43
C ILE A 38 0.96 -8.33 12.15
N LYS A 39 0.57 -7.82 13.34
CA LYS A 39 1.35 -6.85 14.12
C LYS A 39 2.78 -7.32 14.40
N MET A 40 2.96 -8.61 14.69
CA MET A 40 4.27 -9.22 14.94
C MET A 40 5.27 -9.03 13.80
N ILE A 41 4.79 -9.02 12.55
CA ILE A 41 5.66 -8.98 11.37
C ILE A 41 5.91 -7.55 10.86
N ILE A 42 5.09 -6.57 11.24
CA ILE A 42 5.13 -5.20 10.71
C ILE A 42 6.54 -4.59 10.84
N ALA A 43 7.08 -4.46 12.06
CA ALA A 43 8.35 -3.77 12.26
C ALA A 43 9.54 -4.48 11.57
N PRO A 44 9.73 -5.81 11.67
CA PRO A 44 10.76 -6.52 10.92
C PRO A 44 10.59 -6.36 9.40
N LEU A 45 9.37 -6.51 8.88
CA LEU A 45 9.10 -6.38 7.44
C LEU A 45 9.58 -5.03 6.92
N ILE A 46 9.22 -3.95 7.59
CA ILE A 46 9.58 -2.58 7.19
C ILE A 46 11.09 -2.44 7.16
N PHE A 47 11.76 -2.81 8.24
CA PHE A 47 13.20 -2.65 8.35
C PHE A 47 13.94 -3.42 7.24
N PHE A 48 13.70 -4.72 7.12
CA PHE A 48 14.42 -5.56 6.15
C PHE A 48 14.03 -5.25 4.71
N SER A 49 12.76 -4.94 4.44
CA SER A 49 12.30 -4.66 3.06
C SER A 49 12.72 -3.29 2.58
N LEU A 50 12.68 -2.24 3.44
CA LEU A 50 13.21 -0.92 3.07
C LEU A 50 14.72 -0.95 2.86
N VAL A 51 15.48 -1.61 3.74
CA VAL A 51 16.93 -1.78 3.54
C VAL A 51 17.21 -2.51 2.21
N SER A 52 16.53 -3.63 1.97
CA SER A 52 16.67 -4.38 0.72
C SER A 52 16.29 -3.55 -0.51
N GLY A 53 15.23 -2.73 -0.42
CA GLY A 53 14.78 -1.85 -1.48
C GLY A 53 15.83 -0.79 -1.83
N ILE A 54 16.35 -0.08 -0.83
CA ILE A 54 17.37 0.98 -1.01
C ILE A 54 18.66 0.42 -1.59
N VAL A 55 19.06 -0.77 -1.14
CA VAL A 55 20.28 -1.45 -1.58
C VAL A 55 20.22 -1.92 -3.04
N SER A 56 19.01 -2.17 -3.57
CA SER A 56 18.82 -2.73 -4.92
C SER A 56 19.10 -1.74 -6.06
N VAL A 57 19.18 -0.44 -5.77
CA VAL A 57 19.25 0.64 -6.78
C VAL A 57 20.66 0.84 -7.39
N ASN A 58 21.72 0.26 -6.81
CA ASN A 58 23.09 0.75 -7.02
C ASN A 58 24.02 -0.09 -7.95
N ASN A 59 23.50 -0.85 -8.93
CA ASN A 59 24.29 -1.88 -9.64
C ASN A 59 24.50 -1.73 -11.16
N SER A 60 24.66 -0.52 -11.72
CA SER A 60 25.53 -0.27 -12.92
C SER A 60 25.46 1.17 -13.43
N ASP A 61 26.58 1.70 -13.89
CA ASP A 61 26.72 3.11 -14.31
C ASP A 61 25.86 3.51 -15.53
N SER A 62 25.44 2.56 -16.37
CA SER A 62 24.51 2.81 -17.49
C SER A 62 23.03 2.62 -17.11
N LEU A 63 22.70 1.72 -16.17
CA LEU A 63 21.35 1.56 -15.64
C LEU A 63 21.03 2.58 -14.54
N GLY A 64 22.05 3.21 -13.93
CA GLY A 64 21.89 4.18 -12.86
C GLY A 64 21.06 5.40 -13.27
N ARG A 65 21.29 5.96 -14.47
CA ARG A 65 20.49 7.08 -14.99
C ARG A 65 19.02 6.70 -15.15
N LEU A 66 18.76 5.54 -15.75
CA LEU A 66 17.42 5.01 -15.99
C LEU A 66 16.70 4.74 -14.66
N GLY A 67 17.42 4.19 -13.69
CA GLY A 67 16.91 3.88 -12.35
C GLY A 67 16.58 5.12 -11.54
N ILE A 68 17.40 6.17 -11.64
CA ILE A 68 17.13 7.45 -10.98
C ILE A 68 15.88 8.10 -11.59
N LYS A 69 15.78 8.16 -12.92
CA LYS A 69 14.57 8.66 -13.61
C LYS A 69 13.32 7.89 -13.15
N ALA A 70 13.40 6.56 -13.13
CA ALA A 70 12.32 5.69 -12.69
C ALA A 70 11.93 5.92 -11.23
N THR A 71 12.91 5.94 -10.32
CA THR A 71 12.66 6.13 -8.89
C THR A 71 12.02 7.49 -8.61
N ILE A 72 12.48 8.55 -9.27
CA ILE A 72 11.87 9.88 -9.15
C ILE A 72 10.43 9.86 -9.69
N ALA A 73 10.20 9.29 -10.87
CA ALA A 73 8.87 9.22 -11.48
C ALA A 73 7.88 8.42 -10.60
N PHE A 74 8.29 7.25 -10.08
CA PHE A 74 7.49 6.45 -9.15
C PHE A 74 7.19 7.20 -7.86
N THR A 75 8.19 7.85 -7.27
CA THR A 75 7.98 8.62 -6.03
C THR A 75 7.00 9.77 -6.24
N LEU A 76 7.11 10.50 -7.35
CA LEU A 76 6.23 11.63 -7.66
C LEU A 76 4.78 11.18 -7.95
N THR A 77 4.60 10.10 -8.70
CA THR A 77 3.27 9.55 -8.99
C THR A 77 2.60 9.00 -7.74
N THR A 78 3.36 8.32 -6.88
CA THR A 78 2.87 7.88 -5.58
C THR A 78 2.52 9.06 -4.68
N LEU A 79 3.36 10.10 -4.61
CA LEU A 79 3.04 11.31 -3.83
C LEU A 79 1.75 11.96 -4.32
N PHE A 80 1.58 12.05 -5.64
CA PHE A 80 0.35 12.56 -6.25
C PHE A 80 -0.86 11.69 -5.87
N ALA A 81 -0.73 10.36 -5.98
CA ALA A 81 -1.76 9.40 -5.58
C ALA A 81 -2.18 9.56 -4.10
N VAL A 82 -1.22 9.81 -3.20
CA VAL A 82 -1.52 10.08 -1.77
C VAL A 82 -2.30 11.36 -1.59
N LEU A 83 -1.84 12.47 -2.18
CA LEU A 83 -2.52 13.77 -2.11
C LEU A 83 -3.93 13.68 -2.68
N PHE A 84 -4.08 12.95 -3.79
CA PHE A 84 -5.35 12.72 -4.45
C PHE A 84 -6.32 11.90 -3.59
N GLY A 85 -5.82 10.83 -2.95
CA GLY A 85 -6.58 10.06 -1.96
C GLY A 85 -7.05 10.93 -0.79
N ILE A 86 -6.16 11.74 -0.20
CA ILE A 86 -6.52 12.69 0.87
C ILE A 86 -7.61 13.66 0.39
N GLY A 87 -7.44 14.24 -0.80
CA GLY A 87 -8.39 15.18 -1.38
C GLY A 87 -9.79 14.59 -1.53
N ILE A 88 -9.90 13.38 -2.09
CA ILE A 88 -11.18 12.68 -2.23
C ILE A 88 -11.81 12.38 -0.87
N ALA A 89 -11.03 11.96 0.13
CA ALA A 89 -11.55 11.70 1.48
C ALA A 89 -12.11 12.96 2.15
N ILE A 90 -11.47 14.12 1.95
CA ILE A 90 -11.92 15.40 2.50
C ILE A 90 -13.21 15.86 1.82
N ILE A 91 -13.35 15.61 0.51
CA ILE A 91 -14.54 16.01 -0.27
C ILE A 91 -15.72 15.09 0.05
N LEU A 92 -15.53 13.77 -0.09
CA LEU A 92 -16.62 12.79 0.05
C LEU A 92 -16.96 12.45 1.50
N LYS A 93 -16.03 12.69 2.43
CA LYS A 93 -16.19 12.45 3.87
C LYS A 93 -16.80 11.08 4.20
N PRO A 94 -16.22 9.97 3.70
CA PRO A 94 -16.84 8.65 3.78
C PRO A 94 -17.04 8.16 5.23
N GLY A 95 -16.27 8.67 6.19
CA GLY A 95 -16.37 8.28 7.61
C GLY A 95 -17.38 9.09 8.42
N VAL A 96 -17.96 10.16 7.87
CA VAL A 96 -18.91 11.02 8.59
C VAL A 96 -20.30 10.38 8.64
N GLY A 97 -20.94 10.45 9.81
CA GLY A 97 -22.29 9.92 10.03
C GLY A 97 -22.34 8.44 10.37
N ILE A 98 -21.19 7.82 10.68
CA ILE A 98 -21.09 6.48 11.24
C ILE A 98 -20.60 6.67 12.67
N THR A 99 -21.39 6.23 13.65
CA THR A 99 -21.01 6.27 15.07
C THR A 99 -20.60 4.88 15.50
N ILE A 100 -19.33 4.70 15.85
CA ILE A 100 -18.85 3.49 16.52
C ILE A 100 -18.39 3.90 17.90
N ASP A 101 -19.09 3.44 18.94
CA ASP A 101 -18.60 3.50 20.32
C ASP A 101 -17.49 2.46 20.48
N LEU A 102 -16.29 2.79 20.00
CA LEU A 102 -15.08 2.18 20.55
C LEU A 102 -14.68 2.99 21.79
N PRO A 103 -14.06 2.37 22.80
CA PRO A 103 -13.38 3.10 23.85
C PRO A 103 -12.19 3.82 23.22
N VAL A 104 -12.47 4.95 22.56
CA VAL A 104 -11.45 5.93 22.25
C VAL A 104 -11.10 6.49 23.61
N ASN A 105 -9.90 6.20 24.08
CA ASN A 105 -9.32 7.01 25.14
C ASN A 105 -9.22 8.41 24.55
N HIS A 106 -10.26 9.21 24.77
CA HIS A 106 -10.19 10.65 24.79
C HIS A 106 -9.32 11.01 25.99
N THR A 107 -8.05 10.60 25.97
CA THR A 107 -7.07 11.44 26.63
C THR A 107 -7.26 12.77 25.92
N ASN A 108 -7.86 13.71 26.65
CA ASN A 108 -7.69 15.13 26.44
C ASN A 108 -6.18 15.38 26.50
N LEU A 109 -5.46 14.96 25.46
CA LEU A 109 -4.24 15.61 25.07
C LEU A 109 -4.76 16.96 24.63
N GLU A 110 -4.71 17.94 25.54
CA GLU A 110 -4.32 19.28 25.12
C GLU A 110 -3.20 19.04 24.10
N ARG A 111 -3.54 19.10 22.80
CA ARG A 111 -2.56 18.84 21.75
C ARG A 111 -1.58 19.97 21.86
N ALA A 112 -0.48 19.69 22.56
CA ALA A 112 0.67 20.56 22.64
C ALA A 112 0.94 21.05 21.22
N LYS A 113 1.21 22.35 21.07
CA LYS A 113 1.57 22.92 19.77
C LYS A 113 2.57 21.98 19.12
N PHE A 114 2.25 21.51 17.92
CA PHE A 114 3.13 20.60 17.19
C PHE A 114 4.49 21.27 17.06
N ASP A 115 5.45 20.74 17.80
CA ASP A 115 6.81 21.22 17.77
C ASP A 115 7.54 20.45 16.68
N VAL A 116 7.66 21.11 15.53
CA VAL A 116 8.36 20.57 14.35
C VAL A 116 9.79 20.15 14.72
N VAL A 117 10.46 20.89 15.61
CA VAL A 117 11.84 20.58 16.00
C VAL A 117 11.88 19.28 16.79
N ASN A 118 11.03 19.15 17.81
CA ASN A 118 10.94 17.90 18.58
C ASN A 118 10.46 16.73 17.72
N PHE A 119 9.54 16.95 16.78
CA PHE A 119 9.15 15.92 15.81
C PHE A 119 10.34 15.45 14.97
N LEU A 120 11.13 16.37 14.41
CA LEU A 120 12.32 16.05 13.62
C LEU A 120 13.39 15.32 14.44
N ILE A 121 13.60 15.72 15.69
CA ILE A 121 14.51 15.03 16.62
C ILE A 121 14.02 13.60 16.87
N ASN A 122 12.73 13.42 17.13
CA ASN A 122 12.14 12.12 17.47
C ASN A 122 12.03 11.14 16.30
N ILE A 123 12.24 11.58 15.05
CA ILE A 123 12.42 10.69 13.89
C ILE A 123 13.68 9.83 14.08
N VAL A 124 14.72 10.38 14.70
CA VAL A 124 15.97 9.65 14.97
C VAL A 124 15.79 8.88 16.28
N PRO A 125 15.87 7.53 16.29
CA PRO A 125 15.81 6.78 17.53
C PRO A 125 17.05 7.04 18.39
N ASP A 126 16.82 7.22 19.70
CA ASP A 126 17.87 7.16 20.73
C ASP A 126 18.40 5.73 20.93
N ASN A 127 17.57 4.72 20.63
CA ASN A 127 17.94 3.31 20.62
C ASN A 127 17.38 2.56 19.40
N ALA A 128 18.28 2.05 18.54
CA ALA A 128 17.90 1.34 17.31
C ALA A 128 17.08 0.06 17.56
N LEU A 129 17.41 -0.73 18.59
CA LEU A 129 16.64 -1.93 18.95
C LEU A 129 15.33 -1.54 19.62
N GLY A 130 15.35 -0.49 20.44
CA GLY A 130 14.16 0.09 21.07
C GLY A 130 13.09 0.46 20.04
N ALA A 131 13.48 1.10 18.93
CA ALA A 131 12.56 1.44 17.85
C ALA A 131 11.78 0.23 17.31
N ILE A 132 12.46 -0.92 17.14
CA ILE A 132 11.84 -2.15 16.65
C ILE A 132 10.99 -2.80 17.75
N VAL A 133 11.49 -2.90 18.97
CA VAL A 133 10.81 -3.56 20.10
C VAL A 133 9.53 -2.83 20.50
N TYR A 134 9.59 -1.51 20.61
CA TYR A 134 8.44 -0.67 20.95
C TYR A 134 7.57 -0.33 19.72
N SER A 135 7.89 -0.87 18.55
CA SER A 135 7.16 -0.62 17.30
C SER A 135 7.01 0.87 16.99
N ASN A 136 8.05 1.68 17.24
CA ASN A 136 8.08 3.08 16.80
C ASN A 136 8.43 3.13 15.31
N ILE A 137 7.39 3.13 14.48
CA ILE A 137 7.56 2.82 13.07
C ILE A 137 8.32 3.92 12.32
N LEU A 138 8.09 5.19 12.66
CA LEU A 138 8.81 6.31 12.06
C LEU A 138 10.32 6.20 12.30
N GLN A 139 10.71 5.78 13.51
CA GLN A 139 12.10 5.53 13.85
C GLN A 139 12.68 4.28 13.16
N VAL A 140 11.89 3.19 13.04
CA VAL A 140 12.28 1.99 12.29
C VAL A 140 12.57 2.32 10.82
N VAL A 141 11.74 3.17 10.23
CA VAL A 141 11.92 3.68 8.87
C VAL A 141 13.21 4.48 8.74
N PHE A 142 13.46 5.44 9.65
CA PHE A 142 14.70 6.21 9.64
C PHE A 142 15.93 5.28 9.74
N LEU A 143 15.90 4.33 10.68
CA LEU A 143 16.95 3.33 10.87
C LEU A 143 17.16 2.50 9.60
N ALA A 144 16.10 2.09 8.91
CA ALA A 144 16.17 1.33 7.67
C ALA A 144 16.80 2.15 6.53
N ILE A 145 16.41 3.42 6.38
CA ILE A 145 16.96 4.31 5.38
C ILE A 145 18.46 4.55 5.62
N PHE A 146 18.81 4.89 6.86
CA PHE A 146 20.20 5.12 7.25
C PHE A 146 21.06 3.87 7.02
N THR A 147 20.56 2.69 7.38
CA THR A 147 21.22 1.39 7.17
C THR A 147 21.39 1.10 5.67
N GLY A 148 20.36 1.29 4.86
CA GLY A 148 20.41 1.07 3.41
C GLY A 148 21.41 1.98 2.70
N ILE A 149 21.42 3.28 3.03
CA ILE A 149 22.39 4.25 2.50
C ILE A 149 23.82 3.87 2.92
N THR A 150 24.01 3.44 4.17
CA THR A 150 25.32 3.01 4.68
C THR A 150 25.83 1.79 3.93
N LEU A 151 25.01 0.75 3.75
CA LEU A 151 25.35 -0.43 2.95
C LEU A 151 25.68 -0.07 1.50
N ASN A 152 25.00 0.94 0.94
CA ASN A 152 25.29 1.44 -0.41
C ASN A 152 26.67 2.08 -0.55
N LYS A 153 27.19 2.71 0.51
CA LYS A 153 28.52 3.35 0.54
C LYS A 153 29.65 2.40 0.95
N MET A 154 29.33 1.22 1.50
CA MET A 154 30.33 0.22 1.91
C MET A 154 30.86 -0.57 0.71
N SER A 155 32.19 -0.64 0.59
CA SER A 155 32.91 -1.31 -0.51
C SER A 155 32.78 -2.83 -0.54
N ASN A 156 32.62 -3.50 0.61
CA ASN A 156 32.43 -4.96 0.71
C ASN A 156 31.13 -5.31 1.46
N SER A 157 29.98 -4.96 0.88
CA SER A 157 28.67 -5.16 1.50
C SER A 157 27.85 -6.32 0.90
N SER A 158 28.34 -7.02 -0.13
CA SER A 158 27.57 -8.02 -0.90
C SER A 158 26.92 -9.09 -0.02
N THR A 159 27.65 -9.67 0.94
CA THR A 159 27.14 -10.68 1.87
C THR A 159 25.99 -10.13 2.74
N LEU A 160 26.14 -8.92 3.27
CA LEU A 160 25.08 -8.27 4.06
C LEU A 160 23.87 -7.96 3.18
N ARG A 161 24.07 -7.41 1.99
CA ARG A 161 22.97 -7.14 1.03
C ARG A 161 22.18 -8.40 0.73
N GLN A 162 22.86 -9.51 0.49
CA GLN A 162 22.23 -10.80 0.25
C GLN A 162 21.47 -11.30 1.48
N LEU A 163 22.05 -11.18 2.68
CA LEU A 163 21.40 -11.54 3.93
C LEU A 163 20.09 -10.75 4.15
N PHE A 164 20.12 -9.42 4.01
CA PHE A 164 18.93 -8.57 4.11
C PHE A 164 17.84 -8.97 3.10
N SER A 165 18.24 -9.29 1.86
CA SER A 165 17.32 -9.77 0.83
C SER A 165 16.68 -11.13 1.19
N ILE A 166 17.48 -12.07 1.71
CA ILE A 166 16.98 -13.39 2.15
C ILE A 166 16.02 -13.26 3.33
N ILE A 167 16.35 -12.44 4.33
CA ILE A 167 15.48 -12.20 5.49
C ILE A 167 14.17 -11.54 5.05
N SER A 168 14.22 -10.53 4.17
CA SER A 168 13.00 -9.94 3.60
C SER A 168 12.15 -11.03 2.93
N LYS A 169 12.72 -11.87 2.04
CA LYS A 169 11.99 -13.00 1.41
C LYS A 169 11.40 -13.99 2.42
N MET A 170 12.12 -14.30 3.50
CA MET A 170 11.62 -15.16 4.58
C MET A 170 10.40 -14.55 5.26
N ILE A 171 10.47 -13.26 5.62
CA ILE A 171 9.35 -12.54 6.23
C ILE A 171 8.13 -12.51 5.30
N MET A 172 8.36 -12.30 4.00
CA MET A 172 7.31 -12.33 2.98
C MET A 172 6.62 -13.71 2.91
N LYS A 173 7.39 -14.79 3.10
CA LYS A 173 6.83 -16.14 3.18
C LYS A 173 5.99 -16.35 4.44
N MET A 174 6.43 -15.82 5.59
CA MET A 174 5.63 -15.83 6.82
C MET A 174 4.30 -15.10 6.63
N ILE A 175 4.30 -13.94 5.98
CA ILE A 175 3.08 -13.20 5.62
C ILE A 175 2.14 -14.05 4.77
N SER A 176 2.69 -14.74 3.76
CA SER A 176 1.90 -15.61 2.90
C SER A 176 1.19 -16.72 3.69
N LEU A 177 1.81 -17.24 4.76
CA LEU A 177 1.21 -18.23 5.65
C LEU A 177 0.10 -17.62 6.52
N ILE A 178 0.31 -16.42 7.06
CA ILE A 178 -0.71 -15.69 7.86
C ILE A 178 -1.94 -15.38 7.01
N ILE A 179 -1.74 -14.98 5.75
CA ILE A 179 -2.84 -14.68 4.81
C ILE A 179 -3.73 -15.90 4.55
N LEU A 180 -3.23 -17.14 4.69
CA LEU A 180 -4.09 -18.33 4.61
C LEU A 180 -5.14 -18.38 5.72
N LEU A 181 -4.88 -17.71 6.85
CA LEU A 181 -5.80 -17.57 7.98
C LEU A 181 -6.78 -16.40 7.80
N ALA A 182 -6.58 -15.55 6.79
CA ALA A 182 -7.42 -14.38 6.54
C ALA A 182 -8.93 -14.69 6.44
N PRO A 183 -9.40 -15.81 5.85
CA PRO A 183 -10.83 -16.14 5.84
C PRO A 183 -11.44 -16.25 7.25
N TYR A 184 -10.69 -16.82 8.20
CA TYR A 184 -11.14 -17.01 9.58
C TYR A 184 -11.07 -15.69 10.36
N GLY A 185 -10.00 -14.92 10.16
CA GLY A 185 -9.88 -13.57 10.73
C GLY A 185 -10.99 -12.65 10.22
N ALA A 186 -11.24 -12.65 8.90
CA ALA A 186 -12.30 -11.91 8.24
C ALA A 186 -13.68 -12.26 8.82
N PHE A 187 -13.98 -13.55 8.95
CA PHE A 187 -15.21 -14.04 9.57
C PHE A 187 -15.37 -13.54 11.01
N ALA A 188 -14.38 -13.80 11.86
CA ALA A 188 -14.45 -13.48 13.28
C ALA A 188 -14.57 -11.99 13.54
N LEU A 189 -13.75 -11.17 12.87
CA LEU A 189 -13.75 -9.72 13.02
C LEU A 189 -15.04 -9.11 12.46
N THR A 190 -15.52 -9.57 11.30
CA THR A 190 -16.76 -9.05 10.73
C THR A 190 -17.97 -9.42 11.57
N ALA A 191 -18.04 -10.65 12.08
CA ALA A 191 -19.10 -11.06 13.01
C ALA A 191 -19.10 -10.19 14.27
N TRP A 192 -17.94 -10.00 14.89
CA TRP A 192 -17.79 -9.15 16.07
C TRP A 192 -18.21 -7.70 15.83
N VAL A 193 -17.73 -7.11 14.74
CA VAL A 193 -18.06 -5.73 14.39
C VAL A 193 -19.55 -5.56 14.11
N VAL A 194 -20.14 -6.43 13.30
CA VAL A 194 -21.57 -6.33 12.93
C VAL A 194 -22.47 -6.66 14.13
N GLY A 195 -22.08 -7.59 14.99
CA GLY A 195 -22.84 -7.94 16.19
C GLY A 195 -22.87 -6.83 17.24
N ASN A 196 -21.73 -6.14 17.45
CA ASN A 196 -21.63 -5.10 18.48
C ASN A 196 -21.96 -3.69 17.99
N HIS A 197 -21.78 -3.41 16.69
CA HIS A 197 -21.96 -2.06 16.12
C HIS A 197 -23.06 -1.99 15.06
N GLY A 198 -23.71 -3.10 14.77
CA GLY A 198 -24.83 -3.18 13.84
C GLY A 198 -24.44 -3.04 12.36
N ILE A 199 -25.45 -3.18 11.50
CA ILE A 199 -25.25 -3.18 10.04
C ILE A 199 -24.91 -1.79 9.47
N GLY A 200 -25.16 -0.70 10.22
CA GLY A 200 -24.88 0.67 9.79
C GLY A 200 -23.41 0.89 9.42
N ILE A 201 -22.50 0.10 10.00
CA ILE A 201 -21.08 0.11 9.66
C ILE A 201 -20.81 -0.33 8.22
N LEU A 202 -21.61 -1.25 7.66
CA LEU A 202 -21.49 -1.71 6.28
C LEU A 202 -21.81 -0.58 5.29
N PHE A 203 -22.75 0.30 5.64
CA PHE A 203 -23.03 1.49 4.83
C PHE A 203 -21.82 2.42 4.78
N GLY A 204 -21.16 2.63 5.92
CA GLY A 204 -19.90 3.36 5.99
C GLY A 204 -18.79 2.75 5.15
N LEU A 205 -18.60 1.44 5.26
CA LEU A 205 -17.65 0.69 4.44
C LEU A 205 -17.97 0.79 2.95
N SER A 206 -19.25 0.76 2.56
CA SER A 206 -19.64 0.91 1.16
C SER A 206 -19.30 2.29 0.60
N LYS A 207 -19.49 3.37 1.39
CA LYS A 207 -19.05 4.73 1.03
C LYS A 207 -17.53 4.80 0.86
N LEU A 208 -16.80 4.18 1.79
CA LEU A 208 -15.34 4.10 1.70
C LEU A 208 -14.89 3.35 0.43
N MET A 209 -15.48 2.17 0.16
CA MET A 209 -15.20 1.41 -1.06
C MET A 209 -15.46 2.25 -2.30
N PHE A 210 -16.61 2.92 -2.38
CA PHE A 210 -16.94 3.80 -3.49
C PHE A 210 -15.91 4.91 -3.67
N ALA A 211 -15.52 5.60 -2.60
CA ALA A 211 -14.52 6.67 -2.65
C ALA A 211 -13.15 6.16 -3.14
N ILE A 212 -12.73 4.98 -2.69
CA ILE A 212 -11.47 4.35 -3.11
C ILE A 212 -11.51 3.94 -4.57
N VAL A 213 -12.59 3.29 -5.01
CA VAL A 213 -12.76 2.90 -6.42
C VAL A 213 -12.80 4.13 -7.33
N LEU A 214 -13.52 5.18 -6.94
CA LEU A 214 -13.54 6.43 -7.68
C LEU A 214 -12.13 7.04 -7.79
N ALA A 215 -11.38 7.08 -6.69
CA ALA A 215 -10.01 7.58 -6.69
C ALA A 215 -9.09 6.77 -7.60
N MET A 216 -9.23 5.45 -7.62
CA MET A 216 -8.47 4.55 -8.49
C MET A 216 -8.81 4.75 -9.97
N ILE A 217 -10.09 4.90 -10.30
CA ILE A 217 -10.52 5.19 -11.68
C ILE A 217 -9.91 6.51 -12.15
N MET A 218 -9.96 7.55 -11.31
CA MET A 218 -9.35 8.83 -11.65
C MET A 218 -7.83 8.72 -11.82
N GLN A 219 -7.11 8.01 -10.93
CA GLN A 219 -5.68 7.75 -11.09
C GLN A 219 -5.38 7.00 -12.40
N TYR A 220 -6.22 6.02 -12.75
CA TYR A 220 -6.12 5.29 -14.02
C TYR A 220 -6.22 6.25 -15.22
N LEU A 221 -7.11 7.23 -15.19
CA LEU A 221 -7.25 8.26 -16.22
C LEU A 221 -6.05 9.22 -16.24
N ILE A 222 -5.52 9.58 -15.07
CA ILE A 222 -4.32 10.42 -14.94
C ILE A 222 -3.13 9.78 -15.65
N PHE A 223 -2.96 8.45 -15.61
CA PHE A 223 -1.92 7.78 -16.39
C PHE A 223 -2.01 8.08 -17.90
N GLY A 224 -3.21 8.12 -18.47
CA GLY A 224 -3.41 8.47 -19.87
C GLY A 224 -3.09 9.95 -20.15
N VAL A 225 -3.42 10.83 -19.21
CA VAL A 225 -3.02 12.25 -19.29
C VAL A 225 -1.50 12.39 -19.25
N LEU A 226 -0.81 11.64 -18.38
CA LEU A 226 0.65 11.65 -18.32
C LEU A 226 1.27 11.17 -19.65
N ILE A 227 0.75 10.11 -20.26
CA ILE A 227 1.20 9.64 -21.58
C ILE A 227 0.97 10.75 -22.63
N MET A 228 -0.20 11.38 -22.64
CA MET A 228 -0.50 12.45 -23.59
C MET A 228 0.41 13.67 -23.44
N VAL A 229 0.74 14.06 -22.20
CA VAL A 229 1.56 15.23 -21.91
C VAL A 229 3.04 14.96 -22.17
N PHE A 230 3.57 13.84 -21.68
CA PHE A 230 5.00 13.55 -21.72
C PHE A 230 5.44 12.83 -22.99
N CYS A 231 4.60 11.98 -23.57
CA CYS A 231 4.91 11.25 -24.79
C CYS A 231 4.30 11.87 -26.04
N ARG A 232 3.29 12.75 -25.89
CA ARG A 232 2.58 13.38 -27.03
C ARG A 232 1.91 12.38 -27.98
N ILE A 233 1.53 11.22 -27.46
CA ILE A 233 0.80 10.16 -28.18
C ILE A 233 -0.59 9.94 -27.57
N SER A 234 -1.49 9.32 -28.34
CA SER A 234 -2.82 8.94 -27.85
C SER A 234 -2.71 7.83 -26.79
N PRO A 235 -3.35 7.92 -25.61
CA PRO A 235 -3.29 6.87 -24.59
C PRO A 235 -4.22 5.68 -24.86
N LEU A 236 -5.07 5.74 -25.89
CA LEU A 236 -6.06 4.69 -26.19
C LEU A 236 -5.42 3.32 -26.52
N PRO A 237 -4.37 3.22 -27.35
CA PRO A 237 -3.69 1.95 -27.59
C PRO A 237 -3.09 1.38 -26.31
N PHE A 238 -2.53 2.25 -25.45
CA PHE A 238 -2.01 1.83 -24.14
C PHE A 238 -3.10 1.14 -23.30
N TYR A 239 -4.26 1.76 -23.12
CA TYR A 239 -5.33 1.15 -22.33
C TYR A 239 -5.83 -0.15 -22.93
N ARG A 240 -6.05 -0.18 -24.26
CA ARG A 240 -6.55 -1.39 -24.95
C ARG A 240 -5.60 -2.57 -24.80
N LYS A 241 -4.30 -2.36 -24.99
CA LYS A 241 -3.27 -3.41 -24.88
C LYS A 241 -3.00 -3.80 -23.43
N SER A 242 -3.21 -2.87 -22.49
CA SER A 242 -2.98 -3.12 -21.07
C SER A 242 -3.98 -4.06 -20.41
N ILE A 243 -5.18 -4.23 -21.01
CA ILE A 243 -6.24 -5.12 -20.49
C ILE A 243 -5.71 -6.53 -20.20
N GLU A 244 -4.79 -7.04 -21.01
CA GLU A 244 -4.24 -8.40 -20.88
C GLU A 244 -3.54 -8.63 -19.53
N TYR A 245 -2.58 -7.78 -19.17
CA TYR A 245 -1.89 -7.92 -17.88
C TYR A 245 -2.78 -7.43 -16.72
N GLN A 246 -3.71 -6.50 -16.96
CA GLN A 246 -4.68 -6.02 -15.97
C GLN A 246 -5.64 -7.11 -15.51
N ILE A 247 -6.17 -7.94 -16.41
CA ILE A 247 -7.03 -9.07 -16.05
C ILE A 247 -6.25 -10.10 -15.21
N LEU A 248 -5.01 -10.39 -15.60
CA LEU A 248 -4.17 -11.32 -14.84
C LEU A 248 -3.89 -10.80 -13.43
N ALA A 249 -3.56 -9.52 -13.30
CA ALA A 249 -3.32 -8.91 -11.99
C ALA A 249 -4.59 -8.77 -11.15
N LEU A 250 -5.74 -8.50 -11.77
CA LEU A 250 -7.03 -8.50 -11.07
C LEU A 250 -7.29 -9.87 -10.44
N SER A 251 -7.06 -10.95 -11.19
CA SER A 251 -7.30 -12.32 -10.73
C SER A 251 -6.29 -12.81 -9.68
N THR A 252 -5.02 -12.43 -9.81
CA THR A 252 -3.93 -12.88 -8.92
C THR A 252 -3.71 -11.97 -7.72
N SER A 253 -4.06 -10.69 -7.84
CA SER A 253 -3.76 -9.62 -6.87
C SER A 253 -2.28 -9.55 -6.50
N SER A 254 -1.40 -9.78 -7.48
CA SER A 254 0.03 -9.68 -7.29
C SER A 254 0.70 -9.07 -8.51
N SER A 255 1.31 -7.90 -8.33
CA SER A 255 2.13 -7.25 -9.37
C SER A 255 3.30 -8.12 -9.81
N LYS A 256 3.85 -8.93 -8.89
CA LYS A 256 4.95 -9.86 -9.17
C LYS A 256 4.49 -11.04 -10.02
N ALA A 257 3.27 -11.54 -9.80
CA ALA A 257 2.72 -12.62 -10.61
C ALA A 257 2.37 -12.17 -12.03
N SER A 258 1.96 -10.92 -12.21
CA SER A 258 1.65 -10.35 -13.53
C SER A 258 2.87 -9.81 -14.28
N LEU A 259 4.03 -9.68 -13.62
CA LEU A 259 5.21 -9.01 -14.14
C LEU A 259 5.65 -9.54 -15.51
N VAL A 260 5.71 -10.86 -15.68
CA VAL A 260 6.14 -11.48 -16.96
C VAL A 260 5.21 -11.08 -18.10
N THR A 261 3.90 -11.12 -17.87
CA THR A 261 2.90 -10.69 -18.87
C THR A 261 2.96 -9.19 -19.12
N THR A 262 3.16 -8.37 -18.07
CA THR A 262 3.35 -6.93 -18.24
C THR A 262 4.58 -6.62 -19.09
N MET A 263 5.70 -7.33 -18.86
CA MET A 263 6.92 -7.19 -19.66
C MET A 263 6.70 -7.58 -21.12
N ASP A 264 6.00 -8.68 -21.37
CA ASP A 264 5.68 -9.13 -22.73
C ASP A 264 4.82 -8.10 -23.48
N VAL A 265 3.75 -7.60 -22.86
CA VAL A 265 2.88 -6.58 -23.45
C VAL A 265 3.64 -5.27 -23.69
N CYS A 266 4.44 -4.80 -22.72
CA CYS A 266 5.23 -3.59 -22.88
C CYS A 266 6.18 -3.69 -24.08
N LYS A 267 6.90 -4.81 -24.19
CA LYS A 267 7.88 -5.03 -25.25
C LYS A 267 7.25 -5.27 -26.61
N ASN A 268 6.34 -6.23 -26.70
CA ASN A 268 5.87 -6.78 -27.97
C ASN A 268 4.60 -6.09 -28.49
N LYS A 269 3.89 -5.32 -27.66
CA LYS A 269 2.65 -4.64 -28.07
C LYS A 269 2.70 -3.14 -27.88
N LEU A 270 3.39 -2.64 -26.84
CA LEU A 270 3.49 -1.20 -26.59
C LEU A 270 4.75 -0.56 -27.18
N GLY A 271 5.66 -1.33 -27.79
CA GLY A 271 6.85 -0.78 -28.44
C GLY A 271 7.93 -0.27 -27.47
N VAL A 272 7.88 -0.69 -26.20
CA VAL A 272 8.85 -0.30 -25.18
C VAL A 272 10.11 -1.15 -25.32
N SER A 273 11.30 -0.52 -25.27
CA SER A 273 12.55 -1.24 -25.43
C SER A 273 12.76 -2.35 -24.37
N SER A 274 13.51 -3.39 -24.75
CA SER A 274 13.83 -4.50 -23.84
C SER A 274 14.67 -4.04 -22.64
N ALA A 275 15.56 -3.07 -22.85
CA ALA A 275 16.41 -2.54 -21.79
C ALA A 275 15.57 -1.87 -20.70
N THR A 276 14.63 -1.01 -21.12
CA THR A 276 13.73 -0.30 -20.19
C THR A 276 12.76 -1.25 -19.51
N THR A 277 12.12 -2.15 -20.27
CA THR A 277 11.18 -3.14 -19.76
C THR A 277 11.81 -4.05 -18.70
N ASN A 278 13.00 -4.60 -18.98
CA ASN A 278 13.68 -5.55 -18.08
C ASN A 278 14.22 -4.90 -16.81
N PHE A 279 14.36 -3.59 -16.80
CA PHE A 279 14.93 -2.88 -15.66
C PHE A 279 13.87 -2.13 -14.84
N ILE A 280 13.00 -1.35 -15.48
CA ILE A 280 12.05 -0.48 -14.79
C ILE A 280 10.85 -1.25 -14.24
N LEU A 281 10.29 -2.22 -14.96
CA LEU A 281 9.10 -2.95 -14.47
C LEU A 281 9.39 -3.78 -13.21
N PRO A 282 10.50 -4.53 -13.08
CA PRO A 282 10.83 -5.20 -11.83
C PRO A 282 11.06 -4.22 -10.66
N LEU A 283 11.63 -3.04 -10.95
CA LEU A 283 11.82 -1.96 -9.98
C LEU A 283 10.45 -1.39 -9.53
N GLY A 284 9.55 -1.11 -10.49
CA GLY A 284 8.19 -0.64 -10.25
C GLY A 284 7.39 -1.58 -9.37
N ALA A 285 7.39 -2.88 -9.69
CA ALA A 285 6.72 -3.92 -8.88
C ALA A 285 7.23 -4.02 -7.42
N SER A 286 8.36 -3.36 -7.11
CA SER A 286 9.00 -3.32 -5.79
C SER A 286 8.91 -1.97 -5.08
N ILE A 287 8.60 -0.87 -5.78
CA ILE A 287 8.65 0.49 -5.23
C ILE A 287 7.31 1.23 -5.44
N ASN A 288 6.69 1.02 -6.60
CA ASN A 288 5.50 1.74 -7.01
C ASN A 288 4.23 1.02 -6.59
N MET A 289 3.41 1.71 -5.80
CA MET A 289 2.09 1.21 -5.43
C MET A 289 1.07 2.35 -5.31
N ASP A 290 0.84 3.12 -6.38
CA ASP A 290 -0.12 4.24 -6.41
C ASP A 290 -1.52 3.89 -5.87
N GLY A 291 -2.10 2.77 -6.32
CA GLY A 291 -3.41 2.33 -5.84
C GLY A 291 -3.39 1.99 -4.35
N PHE A 292 -2.27 1.44 -3.87
CA PHE A 292 -2.06 1.19 -2.46
C PHE A 292 -1.98 2.48 -1.65
N ALA A 293 -1.28 3.49 -2.18
CA ALA A 293 -1.13 4.80 -1.58
C ALA A 293 -2.48 5.50 -1.42
N ILE A 294 -3.30 5.52 -2.48
CA ILE A 294 -4.67 6.04 -2.48
C ILE A 294 -5.49 5.37 -1.37
N ASN A 295 -5.44 4.04 -1.31
CA ASN A 295 -6.20 3.26 -0.33
C ASN A 295 -5.79 3.56 1.10
N LEU A 296 -4.49 3.57 1.42
CA LEU A 296 -4.01 3.88 2.76
C LEU A 296 -4.36 5.30 3.19
N ALA A 297 -4.18 6.27 2.29
CA ALA A 297 -4.49 7.68 2.55
C ALA A 297 -5.98 7.88 2.84
N LEU A 298 -6.86 7.45 1.91
CA LEU A 298 -8.32 7.55 2.06
C LEU A 298 -8.80 6.88 3.34
N THR A 299 -8.30 5.68 3.61
CA THR A 299 -8.71 4.88 4.76
C THR A 299 -8.27 5.51 6.08
N THR A 300 -7.10 6.14 6.11
CA THR A 300 -6.63 6.86 7.30
C THR A 300 -7.54 8.04 7.63
N ILE A 301 -7.91 8.84 6.61
CA ILE A 301 -8.84 9.94 6.80
C ILE A 301 -10.24 9.44 7.17
N PHE A 302 -10.67 8.32 6.60
CA PHE A 302 -11.92 7.65 6.98
C PHE A 302 -11.94 7.30 8.46
N PHE A 303 -10.88 6.73 9.02
CA PHE A 303 -10.85 6.41 10.46
C PHE A 303 -10.81 7.64 11.34
N ALA A 304 -10.10 8.69 10.93
CA ALA A 304 -10.15 9.96 11.66
C ALA A 304 -11.59 10.51 11.72
N GLN A 305 -12.31 10.47 10.59
CA GLN A 305 -13.71 10.88 10.52
C GLN A 305 -14.62 9.96 11.36
N LEU A 306 -14.41 8.65 11.28
CA LEU A 306 -15.19 7.62 11.97
C LEU A 306 -15.08 7.74 13.49
N PHE A 307 -13.88 8.04 14.00
CA PHE A 307 -13.61 8.18 15.43
C PHE A 307 -13.78 9.61 15.95
N GLY A 308 -14.25 10.54 15.10
CA GLY A 308 -14.40 11.95 15.47
C GLY A 308 -13.07 12.65 15.80
N VAL A 309 -11.94 12.09 15.38
CA VAL A 309 -10.62 12.67 15.61
C VAL A 309 -10.38 13.75 14.56
N THR A 310 -10.28 15.00 15.02
CA THR A 310 -9.92 16.11 14.14
C THR A 310 -8.44 16.00 13.77
N LEU A 311 -8.12 15.92 12.48
CA LEU A 311 -6.73 15.96 12.00
C LEU A 311 -6.27 17.40 11.89
N GLN A 312 -5.08 17.68 12.40
CA GLN A 312 -4.39 18.95 12.19
C GLN A 312 -3.48 18.88 10.97
N LEU A 313 -2.99 20.04 10.52
CA LEU A 313 -2.13 20.13 9.33
C LEU A 313 -0.90 19.20 9.41
N HIS A 314 -0.30 19.05 10.59
CA HIS A 314 0.85 18.17 10.80
C HIS A 314 0.51 16.69 10.61
N ASP A 315 -0.70 16.27 11.00
CA ASP A 315 -1.15 14.88 10.81
C ASP A 315 -1.20 14.53 9.32
N TYR A 316 -1.64 15.45 8.46
CA TYR A 316 -1.62 15.24 7.01
C TYR A 316 -0.20 15.07 6.47
N PHE A 317 0.77 15.84 6.95
CA PHE A 317 2.17 15.66 6.56
C PHE A 317 2.72 14.30 6.98
N VAL A 318 2.42 13.86 8.21
CA VAL A 318 2.80 12.54 8.71
C VAL A 318 2.14 11.44 7.87
N ILE A 319 0.86 11.56 7.54
CA ILE A 319 0.15 10.61 6.65
C ILE A 319 0.82 10.54 5.30
N ILE A 320 1.14 11.69 4.68
CA ILE A 320 1.77 11.72 3.36
C ILE A 320 3.11 10.96 3.38
N LEU A 321 3.95 11.26 4.38
CA LEU A 321 5.24 10.61 4.55
C LEU A 321 5.09 9.10 4.79
N MET A 322 4.25 8.71 5.75
CA MET A 322 4.08 7.32 6.17
C MET A 322 3.45 6.47 5.07
N VAL A 323 2.48 7.01 4.33
CA VAL A 323 1.88 6.29 3.19
C VAL A 323 2.90 6.11 2.07
N THR A 324 3.67 7.15 1.73
CA THR A 324 4.70 7.08 0.67
C THR A 324 5.81 6.08 1.02
N ILE A 325 6.18 5.98 2.29
CA ILE A 325 7.14 4.98 2.75
C ILE A 325 6.49 3.59 2.79
N GLY A 326 5.21 3.54 3.15
CA GLY A 326 4.44 2.31 3.23
C GLY A 326 4.24 1.61 1.89
N THR A 327 4.22 2.35 0.77
CA THR A 327 4.16 1.74 -0.57
C THR A 327 5.45 0.98 -0.92
N ILE A 328 6.61 1.46 -0.48
CA ILE A 328 7.89 0.76 -0.67
C ILE A 328 7.93 -0.52 0.19
N GLY A 329 7.45 -0.44 1.43
CA GLY A 329 7.43 -1.58 2.37
C GLY A 329 6.41 -2.67 2.04
N GLY A 330 5.31 -2.33 1.34
CA GLY A 330 4.21 -3.24 1.02
C GLY A 330 4.36 -4.02 -0.30
N ALA A 331 5.48 -3.91 -0.98
CA ALA A 331 5.58 -4.20 -2.41
C ALA A 331 5.28 -5.65 -2.85
N GLY A 332 4.21 -5.77 -3.64
CA GLY A 332 3.88 -6.94 -4.46
C GLY A 332 3.22 -8.11 -3.72
N ILE A 333 2.64 -7.88 -2.53
CA ILE A 333 1.99 -8.92 -1.72
C ILE A 333 0.49 -8.67 -1.61
N PRO A 334 -0.34 -9.71 -1.74
CA PRO A 334 -1.75 -9.64 -1.38
C PRO A 334 -1.95 -9.19 0.08
N GLY A 335 -2.95 -8.36 0.34
CA GLY A 335 -3.33 -7.96 1.71
C GLY A 335 -2.31 -7.08 2.44
N ALA A 336 -1.37 -6.46 1.73
CA ALA A 336 -0.35 -5.57 2.31
C ALA A 336 -0.96 -4.42 3.12
N SER A 337 -2.19 -4.00 2.84
CA SER A 337 -2.84 -2.85 3.50
C SER A 337 -3.26 -3.16 4.90
N LEU A 338 -3.68 -4.40 5.17
CA LEU A 338 -4.00 -4.84 6.53
C LEU A 338 -2.76 -4.79 7.43
N ILE A 339 -1.57 -4.78 6.82
CA ILE A 339 -0.27 -4.72 7.48
C ILE A 339 0.21 -3.26 7.61
N MET A 340 0.11 -2.48 6.53
CA MET A 340 0.65 -1.12 6.48
C MET A 340 -0.33 -0.05 7.00
N LEU A 341 -1.63 -0.32 7.03
CA LEU A 341 -2.60 0.64 7.55
C LEU A 341 -2.48 0.86 9.07
N PRO A 342 -2.35 -0.18 9.93
CA PRO A 342 -2.07 0.03 11.35
C PRO A 342 -0.86 0.94 11.60
N MET A 343 0.15 0.86 10.72
CA MET A 343 1.30 1.75 10.80
C MET A 343 0.92 3.22 10.62
N VAL A 344 0.21 3.52 9.52
CA VAL A 344 -0.17 4.89 9.20
C VAL A 344 -1.09 5.44 10.29
N LEU A 345 -2.05 4.64 10.77
CA LEU A 345 -2.95 5.01 11.86
C LEU A 345 -2.19 5.31 13.16
N SER A 346 -1.28 4.42 13.56
CA SER A 346 -0.49 4.61 14.78
C SER A 346 0.39 5.87 14.72
N ALA A 347 0.90 6.23 13.54
CA ALA A 347 1.75 7.41 13.38
C ALA A 347 1.01 8.74 13.61
N VAL A 348 -0.32 8.74 13.44
CA VAL A 348 -1.20 9.89 13.75
C VAL A 348 -2.09 9.62 14.96
N ASN A 349 -1.69 8.70 15.84
CA ASN A 349 -2.38 8.35 17.09
C ASN A 349 -3.87 7.94 16.89
N LEU A 350 -4.18 7.28 15.78
CA LEU A 350 -5.52 6.72 15.53
C LEU A 350 -5.60 5.26 16.01
N PRO A 351 -6.76 4.83 16.55
CA PRO A 351 -7.01 3.43 16.91
C PRO A 351 -6.80 2.47 15.74
N ILE A 352 -5.96 1.46 15.94
CA ILE A 352 -5.65 0.43 14.93
C ILE A 352 -6.70 -0.68 14.89
N GLU A 353 -7.56 -0.75 15.90
CA GLU A 353 -8.69 -1.67 16.01
C GLU A 353 -9.65 -1.49 14.83
N GLY A 354 -9.74 -0.28 14.28
CA GLY A 354 -10.52 0.01 13.08
C GLY A 354 -10.14 -0.86 11.87
N VAL A 355 -8.88 -1.27 11.74
CA VAL A 355 -8.38 -2.08 10.60
C VAL A 355 -9.10 -3.42 10.50
N ALA A 356 -9.57 -3.96 11.63
CA ALA A 356 -10.35 -5.20 11.67
C ALA A 356 -11.61 -5.14 10.79
N ILE A 357 -12.25 -3.98 10.75
CA ILE A 357 -13.48 -3.71 10.00
C ILE A 357 -13.23 -3.78 8.48
N LEU A 358 -12.00 -3.52 8.05
CA LEU A 358 -11.63 -3.45 6.64
C LEU A 358 -11.23 -4.78 6.03
N VAL A 359 -10.85 -5.77 6.84
CA VAL A 359 -10.39 -7.09 6.37
C VAL A 359 -11.30 -7.64 5.28
N GLY A 360 -12.60 -7.33 5.39
CA GLY A 360 -13.56 -7.74 4.39
C GLY A 360 -13.49 -7.07 3.04
N ILE A 361 -13.58 -5.75 3.05
CA ILE A 361 -13.58 -5.01 1.79
C ILE A 361 -12.17 -4.96 1.16
N ASP A 362 -11.13 -5.14 1.99
CA ASP A 362 -9.74 -5.05 1.61
C ASP A 362 -9.41 -5.98 0.45
N ARG A 363 -9.94 -7.22 0.47
CA ARG A 363 -9.63 -8.18 -0.59
C ARG A 363 -10.14 -7.73 -1.96
N ILE A 364 -11.32 -7.10 -2.02
CA ILE A 364 -11.88 -6.56 -3.26
C ILE A 364 -11.02 -5.40 -3.73
N LEU A 365 -10.71 -4.48 -2.81
CA LEU A 365 -9.87 -3.34 -3.09
C LEU A 365 -8.46 -3.77 -3.50
N ASP A 366 -7.94 -4.88 -3.00
CA ASP A 366 -6.60 -5.43 -3.32
C ASP A 366 -6.45 -5.80 -4.80
N MET A 367 -7.50 -6.41 -5.37
CA MET A 367 -7.55 -6.71 -6.80
C MET A 367 -7.43 -5.43 -7.64
N LEU A 368 -8.24 -4.41 -7.29
CA LEU A 368 -8.28 -3.14 -8.03
C LEU A 368 -6.98 -2.34 -7.86
N ARG A 369 -6.41 -2.31 -6.64
CA ARG A 369 -5.12 -1.69 -6.36
C ARG A 369 -4.02 -2.26 -7.21
N THR A 370 -3.97 -3.59 -7.31
CA THR A 370 -2.95 -4.28 -8.09
C THR A 370 -3.02 -3.84 -9.55
N VAL A 371 -4.24 -3.72 -10.11
CA VAL A 371 -4.47 -3.21 -11.47
C VAL A 371 -3.95 -1.78 -11.64
N ILE A 372 -4.19 -0.89 -10.68
CA ILE A 372 -3.67 0.49 -10.75
C ILE A 372 -2.14 0.50 -10.69
N ASN A 373 -1.53 -0.26 -9.78
CA ASN A 373 -0.09 -0.28 -9.56
C ASN A 373 0.68 -0.69 -10.83
N ILE A 374 0.32 -1.84 -11.41
CA ILE A 374 0.98 -2.35 -12.63
C ILE A 374 0.73 -1.44 -13.85
N THR A 375 -0.40 -0.72 -13.88
CA THR A 375 -0.71 0.21 -14.96
C THR A 375 0.19 1.44 -14.83
N GLY A 376 0.41 1.91 -13.60
CA GLY A 376 1.42 2.93 -13.30
C GLY A 376 2.83 2.47 -13.69
N ASP A 377 3.20 1.21 -13.39
CA ASP A 377 4.48 0.62 -13.79
C ASP A 377 4.70 0.68 -15.30
N ALA A 378 3.72 0.20 -16.07
CA ALA A 378 3.76 0.24 -17.52
C ALA A 378 3.79 1.69 -18.06
N THR A 379 3.00 2.59 -17.47
CA THR A 379 2.93 4.01 -17.85
C THR A 379 4.29 4.70 -17.69
N ILE A 380 4.92 4.54 -16.53
CA ILE A 380 6.21 5.16 -16.23
C ILE A 380 7.32 4.54 -17.07
N THR A 381 7.28 3.22 -17.27
CA THR A 381 8.22 2.53 -18.17
C THR A 381 8.15 3.12 -19.58
N LEU A 382 6.94 3.31 -20.12
CA LEU A 382 6.73 3.91 -21.45
C LEU A 382 7.23 5.36 -21.50
N ILE A 383 6.87 6.20 -20.53
CA ILE A 383 7.29 7.61 -20.47
C ILE A 383 8.81 7.73 -20.45
N ILE A 384 9.48 6.88 -19.68
CA ILE A 384 10.93 6.90 -19.58
C ILE A 384 11.58 6.41 -20.87
N ASP A 385 11.07 5.35 -21.49
CA ASP A 385 11.57 4.85 -22.78
C ASP A 385 11.46 5.91 -23.88
N GLN A 386 10.33 6.62 -23.94
CA GLN A 386 10.15 7.77 -24.84
C GLN A 386 11.19 8.86 -24.54
N SER A 387 11.47 9.14 -23.27
CA SER A 387 12.48 10.14 -22.88
C SER A 387 13.92 9.73 -23.23
N GLU A 388 14.17 8.44 -23.47
CA GLU A 388 15.46 7.89 -23.93
C GLU A 388 15.53 7.77 -25.46
N GLY A 389 14.41 8.01 -26.17
CA GLY A 389 14.33 7.96 -27.64
C GLY A 389 14.38 6.55 -28.23
N THR A 390 14.09 5.51 -27.43
CA THR A 390 14.14 4.10 -27.84
C THR A 390 12.77 3.47 -28.08
N PHE A 391 11.71 4.26 -27.96
CA PHE A 391 10.33 3.83 -28.10
C PHE A 391 9.95 3.62 -29.56
N ASP A 392 9.29 2.51 -29.85
CA ASP A 392 8.78 2.17 -31.18
C ASP A 392 7.30 2.54 -31.32
N GLU A 393 7.06 3.70 -31.94
CA GLU A 393 5.72 4.20 -32.21
C GLU A 393 4.93 3.32 -33.19
N GLU A 394 5.59 2.64 -34.14
CA GLU A 394 4.88 1.78 -35.11
C GLU A 394 4.23 0.59 -34.41
N THR A 395 4.99 -0.08 -33.53
CA THR A 395 4.46 -1.16 -32.70
C THR A 395 3.34 -0.65 -31.79
N TYR A 396 3.44 0.57 -31.25
CA TYR A 396 2.40 1.16 -30.39
C TYR A 396 1.05 1.35 -31.10
N TYR A 397 1.05 1.75 -32.37
CA TYR A 397 -0.18 2.00 -33.14
C TYR A 397 -0.71 0.80 -33.93
N SER A 398 0.09 -0.28 -34.07
CA SER A 398 -0.39 -1.58 -34.58
C SER A 398 -1.44 -2.22 -33.68
#